data_AF-A0AA35W7T9-F1
#
_entry.id   AF-A0AA35W7T9-F1
#
_cell.length_a   1.000
_cell.length_b   1.000
_cell.length_c   1.000
_cell.angle_alpha   90.00
_cell.angle_beta   90.00
_cell.angle_gamma   90.00
#
_symmetry.space_group_name_H-M   'P 1'
#
loop_
_entity.id
_entity.type
_entity.pdbx_description
1 polymer ?
#
loop_
_entity_poly.entity_id
_entity_poly.type
_entity_poly.pdbx_seq_one_letter_code
_entity_poly.pdbx_strand_id
1 'polypeptide(L)'
;MGEHSGTHISSPATFRAGAAGPHDLQPEQLVVPAAVVDVSVRASEDPDYVLDRRDIESWEQEWGRIPQGALVLLRTGWHRYWDEPHRFINVDSSGVMHTPGFAPNAARDLLLERGASGLGTDAPGVDAGVDTSFEVSRLVLEQHRLVLECLNNLDQLPPAGSTIVVGRLSLVGGSGSPASVLALTP
;
A
#
# COMPACT_ATOMS: atom_id res chain seq x y z
N MET A 1 -4.81 1.20 21.42
CA MET A 1 -4.32 0.89 20.05
C MET A 1 -4.52 2.15 19.22
N GLY A 2 -3.49 2.57 18.48
CA GLY A 2 -3.60 3.74 17.60
C GLY A 2 -4.42 3.41 16.34
N GLU A 3 -4.78 4.44 15.59
CA GLU A 3 -5.49 4.29 14.30
C GLU A 3 -4.61 3.63 13.23
N HIS A 4 -3.32 3.96 13.23
CA HIS A 4 -2.30 3.37 12.36
C HIS A 4 -1.50 2.33 13.16
N SER A 5 -2.06 1.14 13.34
CA SER A 5 -1.47 0.08 14.16
C SER A 5 -1.61 -1.28 13.49
N GLY A 6 -0.48 -1.93 13.21
CA GLY A 6 -0.42 -3.17 12.44
C GLY A 6 -0.96 -3.00 11.03
N THR A 7 -1.55 -4.04 10.46
CA THR A 7 -2.28 -3.94 9.21
C THR A 7 -3.41 -2.94 9.36
N HIS A 8 -3.39 -1.87 8.55
CA HIS A 8 -4.34 -0.77 8.71
C HIS A 8 -4.64 -0.09 7.38
N ILE A 9 -5.70 0.71 7.40
CA ILE A 9 -6.10 1.59 6.32
C ILE A 9 -5.93 3.05 6.74
N SER A 10 -5.37 3.86 5.86
CA SER A 10 -5.24 5.31 6.04
C SER A 10 -6.36 6.06 5.30
N SER A 11 -6.70 7.25 5.79
CA SER A 11 -7.73 8.12 5.20
C SER A 11 -7.22 9.55 4.98
N PRO A 12 -7.92 10.39 4.20
CA PRO A 12 -7.57 11.80 4.00
C PRO A 12 -7.33 12.60 5.29
N ALA A 13 -8.04 12.25 6.36
CA ALA A 13 -7.87 12.87 7.67
C ALA A 13 -6.46 12.69 8.27
N THR A 14 -5.63 11.76 7.75
CA THR A 14 -4.19 11.63 8.07
C THR A 14 -3.43 12.93 7.85
N PHE A 15 -3.66 13.62 6.74
CA PHE A 15 -2.92 14.83 6.37
C PHE A 15 -3.71 16.12 6.52
N ARG A 16 -5.04 16.03 6.66
CA ARG A 16 -5.91 17.20 6.77
C ARG A 16 -6.97 16.95 7.82
N ALA A 17 -6.80 17.54 9.00
CA ALA A 17 -7.78 17.47 10.08
C ALA A 17 -9.18 17.88 9.58
N GLY A 18 -10.19 17.06 9.87
CA GLY A 18 -11.58 17.27 9.44
C GLY A 18 -11.88 16.85 7.99
N ALA A 19 -10.91 16.30 7.25
CA ALA A 19 -11.19 15.62 5.98
C ALA A 19 -11.88 14.27 6.21
N ALA A 20 -12.22 13.58 5.12
CA ALA A 20 -12.88 12.28 5.17
C ALA A 20 -12.06 11.28 6.01
N GLY A 21 -12.75 10.62 6.95
CA GLY A 21 -12.20 9.55 7.77
C GLY A 21 -12.39 8.19 7.10
N PRO A 22 -12.05 7.09 7.80
CA PRO A 22 -12.47 5.77 7.36
C PRO A 22 -13.96 5.78 7.07
N HIS A 23 -14.83 6.06 8.05
CA HIS A 23 -16.30 5.94 7.94
C HIS A 23 -16.96 6.48 6.64
N ASP A 24 -16.33 7.41 5.92
CA ASP A 24 -16.78 7.96 4.64
C ASP A 24 -16.55 7.06 3.40
N LEU A 25 -15.67 6.06 3.47
CA LEU A 25 -15.47 5.10 2.37
C LEU A 25 -16.74 4.31 2.10
N GLN A 26 -17.12 4.23 0.82
CA GLN A 26 -18.29 3.49 0.36
C GLN A 26 -18.01 1.98 0.35
N PRO A 27 -19.03 1.12 0.57
CA PRO A 27 -18.85 -0.34 0.58
C PRO A 27 -18.19 -0.89 -0.68
N GLU A 28 -18.47 -0.32 -1.85
CA GLU A 28 -17.92 -0.73 -3.15
C GLU A 28 -16.41 -0.46 -3.24
N GLN A 29 -15.87 0.44 -2.41
CA GLN A 29 -14.44 0.69 -2.33
C GLN A 29 -13.72 -0.35 -1.47
N LEU A 30 -14.43 -1.19 -0.72
CA LEU A 30 -13.85 -2.14 0.23
C LEU A 30 -13.72 -3.56 -0.34
N VAL A 31 -14.24 -3.80 -1.56
CA VAL A 31 -14.17 -5.09 -2.25
C VAL A 31 -13.69 -4.83 -3.68
N VAL A 32 -12.41 -5.10 -3.94
CA VAL A 32 -11.74 -4.70 -5.18
C VAL A 32 -10.85 -5.82 -5.73
N PRO A 33 -10.67 -5.94 -7.07
CA PRO A 33 -9.67 -6.84 -7.61
C PRO A 33 -8.26 -6.42 -7.17
N ALA A 34 -7.28 -7.31 -7.22
CA ALA A 34 -5.89 -7.00 -6.93
C ALA A 34 -4.93 -7.35 -8.05
N ALA A 35 -3.87 -6.54 -8.14
CA ALA A 35 -2.66 -6.83 -8.90
C ALA A 35 -1.47 -6.80 -7.92
N VAL A 36 -0.72 -7.89 -7.83
CA VAL A 36 0.45 -8.02 -6.95
C VAL A 36 1.70 -7.83 -7.78
N VAL A 37 2.42 -6.73 -7.52
CA VAL A 37 3.71 -6.43 -8.15
C VAL A 37 4.82 -6.82 -7.17
N ASP A 38 5.58 -7.83 -7.54
CA ASP A 38 6.67 -8.37 -6.71
C ASP A 38 7.99 -7.68 -7.02
N VAL A 39 8.53 -6.99 -6.01
CA VAL A 39 9.88 -6.38 -6.04
C VAL A 39 10.77 -6.96 -4.95
N SER A 40 10.37 -8.06 -4.31
CA SER A 40 10.98 -8.56 -3.07
C SER A 40 12.46 -8.93 -3.19
N VAL A 41 12.90 -9.38 -4.36
CA VAL A 41 14.34 -9.60 -4.64
C VAL A 41 15.09 -8.27 -4.59
N ARG A 42 14.62 -7.26 -5.33
CA ARG A 42 15.25 -5.94 -5.40
C ARG A 42 15.21 -5.21 -4.06
N ALA A 43 14.08 -5.28 -3.35
CA ALA A 43 13.93 -4.73 -2.00
C ALA A 43 14.81 -5.42 -0.96
N SER A 44 15.26 -6.66 -1.21
CA SER A 44 16.22 -7.35 -0.34
C SER A 44 17.67 -6.94 -0.59
N GLU A 45 17.97 -6.43 -1.79
CA GLU A 45 19.29 -5.90 -2.17
C GLU A 45 19.42 -4.41 -1.83
N ASP A 46 18.32 -3.67 -1.95
CA ASP A 46 18.21 -2.25 -1.67
C ASP A 46 16.96 -1.96 -0.82
N PRO A 47 17.11 -1.66 0.49
CA PRO A 47 15.98 -1.36 1.36
C PRO A 47 15.26 -0.05 0.98
N ASP A 48 15.83 0.79 0.13
CA ASP A 48 15.22 2.03 -0.36
C ASP A 48 14.62 1.86 -1.77
N TYR A 49 14.52 0.62 -2.27
CA TYR A 49 13.97 0.35 -3.59
C TYR A 49 12.54 0.87 -3.73
N VAL A 50 12.30 1.60 -4.82
CA VAL A 50 10.97 2.10 -5.18
C VAL A 50 10.45 1.38 -6.41
N LEU A 51 9.21 0.89 -6.34
CA LEU A 51 8.49 0.42 -7.52
C LEU A 51 8.35 1.58 -8.50
N ASP A 52 8.89 1.40 -9.69
CA ASP A 52 8.88 2.41 -10.74
C ASP A 52 8.00 2.02 -11.94
N ARG A 53 7.97 2.88 -12.95
CA ARG A 53 7.20 2.64 -14.18
C ARG A 53 7.63 1.38 -14.94
N ARG A 54 8.91 1.02 -14.90
CA ARG A 54 9.44 -0.17 -15.60
C ARG A 54 8.95 -1.45 -14.93
N ASP A 55 8.78 -1.43 -13.61
CA ASP A 55 8.18 -2.54 -12.87
C ASP A 55 6.73 -2.77 -13.29
N ILE A 56 5.96 -1.69 -13.41
CA ILE A 56 4.57 -1.73 -13.90
C ILE A 56 4.52 -2.28 -15.33
N GLU A 57 5.33 -1.73 -16.23
CA GLU A 57 5.36 -2.15 -17.64
C GLU A 57 5.79 -3.61 -17.79
N SER A 58 6.75 -4.07 -16.99
CA SER A 58 7.21 -5.47 -17.00
C SER A 58 6.12 -6.41 -16.48
N TRP A 59 5.43 -6.03 -15.41
CA TRP A 59 4.29 -6.79 -14.89
C TRP A 59 3.16 -6.86 -15.94
N GLU A 60 2.84 -5.74 -16.59
CA GLU A 60 1.77 -5.69 -17.60
C GLU A 60 2.10 -6.49 -18.87
N GLN A 61 3.38 -6.66 -19.20
CA GLN A 61 3.82 -7.53 -20.30
C GLN A 61 3.57 -9.01 -20.03
N GLU A 62 3.70 -9.44 -18.77
CA GLU A 62 3.56 -10.85 -18.40
C GLU A 62 2.11 -11.21 -18.05
N TRP A 63 1.41 -10.33 -17.33
CA TRP A 63 0.10 -10.63 -16.74
C TRP A 63 -1.06 -9.88 -17.41
N GLY A 64 -0.77 -9.03 -18.39
CA GLY A 64 -1.73 -8.13 -19.04
C GLY A 64 -1.90 -6.82 -18.27
N ARG A 65 -2.63 -5.86 -18.85
CA ARG A 65 -2.83 -4.54 -18.24
C ARG A 65 -3.47 -4.65 -16.86
N ILE A 66 -2.99 -3.86 -15.89
CA ILE A 66 -3.60 -3.80 -14.55
C ILE A 66 -5.09 -3.42 -14.72
N PRO A 67 -6.03 -4.22 -14.19
CA PRO A 67 -7.45 -3.93 -14.33
C PRO A 67 -7.83 -2.60 -13.68
N GLN A 68 -8.70 -1.83 -14.34
CA GLN A 68 -9.28 -0.64 -13.75
C GLN A 68 -10.00 -0.99 -12.44
N GLY A 69 -9.80 -0.19 -11.40
CA GLY A 69 -10.36 -0.44 -10.07
C GLY A 69 -9.60 -1.47 -9.24
N ALA A 70 -8.48 -2.01 -9.73
CA ALA A 70 -7.64 -2.91 -8.93
C ALA A 70 -6.88 -2.17 -7.83
N LEU A 71 -6.77 -2.80 -6.67
CA LEU A 71 -5.79 -2.44 -5.66
C LEU A 71 -4.42 -2.98 -6.10
N VAL A 72 -3.44 -2.09 -6.22
CA VAL A 72 -2.08 -2.50 -6.58
C VAL A 72 -1.31 -2.77 -5.29
N LEU A 73 -0.93 -4.02 -5.10
CA LEU A 73 -0.22 -4.51 -3.93
C LEU A 73 1.27 -4.63 -4.25
N LEU A 74 2.10 -3.85 -3.56
CA LEU A 74 3.55 -3.93 -3.60
C LEU A 74 4.01 -5.03 -2.65
N ARG A 75 4.46 -6.15 -3.22
CA ARG A 75 5.12 -7.22 -2.46
C ARG A 75 6.61 -6.93 -2.40
N THR A 76 7.09 -6.59 -1.21
CA THR A 76 8.51 -6.32 -0.93
C THR A 76 9.16 -7.44 -0.12
N GLY A 77 8.35 -8.31 0.49
CA GLY A 77 8.82 -9.32 1.43
C GLY A 77 9.19 -8.73 2.79
N TRP A 78 8.83 -7.48 3.09
CA TRP A 78 9.18 -6.82 4.34
C TRP A 78 8.48 -7.41 5.56
N HIS A 79 7.33 -8.06 5.37
CA HIS A 79 6.60 -8.74 6.44
C HIS A 79 7.46 -9.76 7.21
N ARG A 80 8.53 -10.29 6.59
CA ARG A 80 9.49 -11.21 7.23
C ARG A 80 10.16 -10.61 8.48
N TYR A 81 10.24 -9.28 8.59
CA TYR A 81 10.86 -8.58 9.70
C TYR A 81 9.88 -8.24 10.84
N TRP A 82 8.62 -8.66 10.75
CA TRP A 82 7.56 -8.29 11.70
C TRP A 82 7.93 -8.56 13.17
N ASP A 83 8.54 -9.72 13.45
CA ASP A 83 8.96 -10.11 14.81
C ASP A 83 10.31 -9.49 15.23
N GLU A 84 10.92 -8.66 14.37
CA GLU A 84 12.15 -7.93 14.60
C GLU A 84 11.90 -6.41 14.50
N PRO A 85 11.30 -5.74 15.52
CA PRO A 85 10.83 -4.36 15.40
C PRO A 85 11.87 -3.35 14.90
N HIS A 86 13.14 -3.52 15.32
CA HIS A 86 14.23 -2.67 14.85
C HIS A 86 14.53 -2.84 13.35
N ARG A 87 14.38 -4.04 12.80
CA ARG A 87 14.54 -4.32 11.38
C ARG A 87 13.29 -4.00 10.57
N PHE A 88 12.10 -4.12 11.15
CA PHE A 88 10.85 -3.74 10.48
C PHE A 88 10.80 -2.23 10.24
N ILE A 89 11.16 -1.45 11.26
CA ILE A 89 11.22 0.02 11.19
C ILE A 89 12.48 0.50 10.48
N ASN A 90 13.59 -0.26 10.55
CA ASN A 90 14.85 -0.03 9.82
C ASN A 90 15.34 1.42 9.80
N VAL A 91 15.41 2.04 10.99
CA VAL A 91 15.90 3.42 11.15
C VAL A 91 17.41 3.41 11.37
N ASP A 92 18.13 4.26 10.62
CA ASP A 92 19.57 4.43 10.71
C ASP A 92 20.00 5.30 11.92
N SER A 93 21.31 5.55 12.05
CA SER A 93 21.85 6.39 13.13
C SER A 93 21.47 7.87 13.03
N SER A 94 21.01 8.34 11.87
CA SER A 94 20.56 9.71 11.63
C SER A 94 19.06 9.90 11.88
N GLY A 95 18.33 8.82 12.16
CA GLY A 95 16.88 8.83 12.38
C GLY A 95 16.07 8.67 11.09
N VAL A 96 16.71 8.31 9.97
CA VAL A 96 16.06 8.09 8.67
C VAL A 96 15.61 6.64 8.57
N MET A 97 14.37 6.42 8.14
CA MET A 97 13.81 5.10 7.87
C MET A 97 14.27 4.61 6.49
N HIS A 98 14.62 3.33 6.38
CA HIS A 98 15.00 2.71 5.12
C HIS A 98 14.05 1.55 4.80
N THR A 99 12.98 1.84 4.08
CA THR A 99 11.97 0.85 3.70
C THR A 99 11.53 1.06 2.25
N PRO A 100 11.23 0.00 1.51
CA PRO A 100 10.82 0.09 0.12
C PRO A 100 9.43 0.73 0.01
N GLY A 101 9.12 1.28 -1.16
CA GLY A 101 7.84 1.93 -1.41
C GLY A 101 7.52 2.10 -2.89
N PHE A 102 6.55 2.97 -3.19
CA PHE A 102 6.23 3.36 -4.57
C PHE A 102 7.00 4.63 -4.95
N ALA A 103 7.48 4.71 -6.19
CA ALA A 103 7.95 5.97 -6.74
C ALA A 103 6.74 6.90 -7.01
N PRO A 104 6.81 8.22 -6.73
CA PRO A 104 5.66 9.12 -6.92
C PRO A 104 5.11 9.17 -8.35
N ASN A 105 5.98 9.09 -9.36
CA ASN A 105 5.58 9.01 -10.75
C ASN A 105 4.87 7.69 -11.09
N ALA A 106 5.34 6.56 -10.55
CA ALA A 106 4.71 5.26 -10.75
C ALA A 106 3.34 5.20 -10.05
N ALA A 107 3.24 5.71 -8.81
CA ALA A 107 1.96 5.85 -8.13
C ALA A 107 0.98 6.71 -8.94
N ARG A 108 1.44 7.83 -9.51
CA ARG A 108 0.62 8.67 -10.39
C ARG A 108 0.13 7.93 -11.63
N ASP A 109 1.00 7.17 -12.29
CA ASP A 109 0.65 6.38 -13.48
C ASP A 109 -0.38 5.28 -13.13
N LEU A 110 -0.23 4.58 -12.00
CA LEU A 110 -1.20 3.59 -11.53
C LEU A 110 -2.57 4.21 -11.25
N LEU A 111 -2.59 5.36 -10.60
CA LEU A 111 -3.83 6.02 -10.19
C LEU A 111 -4.54 6.69 -11.37
N LEU A 112 -3.82 7.43 -12.21
CA LEU A 112 -4.40 8.27 -13.25
C LEU A 112 -4.53 7.54 -14.58
N GLU A 113 -3.57 6.68 -14.96
CA GLU A 113 -3.58 6.01 -16.27
C GLU A 113 -4.18 4.60 -16.22
N ARG A 114 -4.03 3.88 -15.10
CA ARG A 114 -4.64 2.54 -14.91
C ARG A 114 -5.93 2.58 -14.10
N GLY A 115 -6.20 3.65 -13.36
CA GLY A 115 -7.40 3.78 -12.55
C GLY A 115 -7.42 2.83 -11.35
N ALA A 116 -6.26 2.58 -10.73
CA ALA A 116 -6.15 1.75 -9.54
C ALA A 116 -7.05 2.28 -8.39
N SER A 117 -7.75 1.41 -7.66
CA SER A 117 -8.62 1.82 -6.53
C SER A 117 -7.83 2.24 -5.29
N GLY A 118 -6.53 1.97 -5.28
CA GLY A 118 -5.61 2.35 -4.22
C GLY A 118 -4.27 1.64 -4.35
N LEU A 119 -3.42 1.80 -3.34
CA LEU A 119 -2.11 1.17 -3.22
C LEU A 119 -2.01 0.44 -1.87
N GLY A 120 -1.29 -0.67 -1.83
CA GLY A 120 -0.98 -1.35 -0.58
C GLY A 120 0.41 -1.95 -0.56
N THR A 121 0.98 -2.18 0.62
CA THR A 121 2.32 -2.74 0.80
C THR A 121 2.41 -3.63 2.04
N ASP A 122 3.36 -4.55 2.05
CA ASP A 122 3.78 -5.28 3.26
C ASP A 122 4.86 -4.54 4.09
N ALA A 123 5.32 -3.38 3.63
CA ALA A 123 6.21 -2.47 4.35
C ALA A 123 5.44 -1.54 5.32
N PRO A 124 6.13 -0.75 6.18
CA PRO A 124 5.49 0.16 7.12
C PRO A 124 4.66 1.27 6.48
N GLY A 125 4.96 1.64 5.23
CA GLY A 125 4.23 2.67 4.48
C GLY A 125 4.32 2.49 2.97
N VAL A 126 3.35 3.05 2.23
CA VAL A 126 3.37 3.01 0.75
C VAL A 126 4.44 3.95 0.16
N ASP A 127 4.84 4.97 0.90
CA ASP A 127 6.01 5.78 0.59
C ASP A 127 7.29 5.03 0.99
N ALA A 128 8.39 5.28 0.27
CA ALA A 128 9.69 4.79 0.74
C ALA A 128 10.05 5.46 2.07
N GLY A 129 10.74 4.75 2.95
CA GLY A 129 11.08 5.25 4.29
C GLY A 129 11.89 6.55 4.27
N VAL A 130 12.68 6.74 3.22
CA VAL A 130 13.48 7.95 2.98
C VAL A 130 12.64 9.16 2.53
N ASP A 131 11.40 8.94 2.07
CA ASP A 131 10.47 10.02 1.69
C ASP A 131 9.70 10.55 2.89
N THR A 132 10.22 11.64 3.46
CA THR A 132 9.55 12.38 4.54
C THR A 132 8.43 13.32 4.07
N SER A 133 8.25 13.45 2.75
CA SER A 133 7.20 14.27 2.17
C SER A 133 5.88 13.52 2.06
N PHE A 134 5.87 12.18 2.08
CA PHE A 134 4.68 11.34 1.92
C PHE A 134 3.90 11.66 0.63
N GLU A 135 4.60 11.85 -0.49
CA GLU A 135 3.98 12.28 -1.74
C GLU A 135 2.98 11.25 -2.26
N VAL A 136 3.30 9.95 -2.15
CA VAL A 136 2.42 8.86 -2.59
C VAL A 136 1.17 8.80 -1.72
N SER A 137 1.33 8.77 -0.39
CA SER A 137 0.17 8.73 0.51
C SER A 137 -0.76 9.92 0.29
N ARG A 138 -0.21 11.13 0.14
CA ARG A 138 -1.03 12.32 -0.17
C ARG A 138 -1.74 12.17 -1.50
N LEU A 139 -1.05 11.75 -2.56
CA LEU A 139 -1.63 11.60 -3.88
C LEU A 139 -2.79 10.59 -3.91
N VAL A 140 -2.66 9.46 -3.21
CA VAL A 140 -3.70 8.43 -3.13
C VAL A 140 -4.89 8.95 -2.32
N LEU A 141 -4.62 9.53 -1.14
CA LEU A 141 -5.67 9.96 -0.21
C LEU A 141 -6.43 11.19 -0.70
N GLU A 142 -5.78 12.15 -1.38
CA GLU A 142 -6.48 13.29 -2.01
C GLU A 142 -7.51 12.86 -3.06
N GLN A 143 -7.35 11.65 -3.61
CA GLN A 143 -8.29 11.04 -4.55
C GLN A 143 -9.31 10.12 -3.87
N HIS A 144 -9.35 10.08 -2.53
CA HIS A 144 -10.25 9.23 -1.74
C HIS A 144 -10.11 7.73 -2.05
N ARG A 145 -8.88 7.27 -2.30
CA ARG A 145 -8.54 5.88 -2.66
C ARG A 145 -7.90 5.15 -1.48
N LEU A 146 -7.80 3.82 -1.59
CA LEU A 146 -7.27 2.98 -0.50
C LEU A 146 -5.76 3.14 -0.34
N VAL A 147 -5.30 3.23 0.91
CA VAL A 147 -3.89 3.06 1.30
C VAL A 147 -3.87 1.98 2.38
N LEU A 148 -3.22 0.84 2.10
CA LEU A 148 -3.08 -0.27 3.04
C LEU A 148 -1.60 -0.53 3.36
N GLU A 149 -1.28 -0.58 4.65
CA GLU A 149 0.11 -0.64 5.11
C GLU A 149 0.26 -1.81 6.09
N CYS A 150 1.49 -2.30 6.25
CA CYS A 150 1.80 -3.48 7.06
C CYS A 150 0.94 -4.71 6.68
N LEU A 151 0.71 -4.95 5.38
CA LEU A 151 0.09 -6.19 4.92
C LEU A 151 1.01 -7.39 5.17
N ASN A 152 0.45 -8.59 5.09
CA ASN A 152 1.19 -9.85 5.23
C ASN A 152 0.71 -10.87 4.18
N ASN A 153 1.46 -11.95 3.99
CA ASN A 153 1.13 -13.07 3.10
C ASN A 153 0.92 -12.68 1.63
N LEU A 154 1.48 -11.56 1.18
CA LEU A 154 1.40 -11.14 -0.23
C LEU A 154 2.12 -12.13 -1.17
N ASP A 155 3.05 -12.92 -0.64
CA ASP A 155 3.74 -14.02 -1.31
C ASP A 155 2.83 -15.23 -1.61
N GLN A 156 1.66 -15.32 -0.97
CA GLN A 156 0.68 -16.38 -1.20
C GLN A 156 -0.35 -16.01 -2.27
N LEU A 157 -0.33 -14.77 -2.76
CA LEU A 157 -1.28 -14.29 -3.77
C LEU A 157 -0.71 -14.50 -5.18
N PRO A 158 -1.55 -14.93 -6.16
CA PRO A 158 -1.15 -14.88 -7.56
C PRO A 158 -0.95 -13.42 -8.00
N PRO A 159 -0.15 -13.15 -9.05
CA PRO A 159 0.05 -11.81 -9.59
C PRO A 159 -1.26 -11.12 -9.93
N ALA A 160 -2.23 -11.84 -10.50
CA ALA A 160 -3.55 -11.34 -10.86
C ALA A 160 -4.66 -12.34 -10.51
N GLY A 161 -5.90 -11.85 -10.42
CA GLY A 161 -7.11 -12.67 -10.26
C GLY A 161 -7.64 -12.76 -8.84
N SER A 162 -6.91 -12.26 -7.85
CA SER A 162 -7.40 -12.16 -6.46
C SER A 162 -8.40 -11.02 -6.29
N THR A 163 -9.34 -11.19 -5.35
CA THR A 163 -10.21 -10.11 -4.85
C THR A 163 -9.85 -9.81 -3.41
N ILE A 164 -9.66 -8.53 -3.07
CA ILE A 164 -9.36 -8.06 -1.73
C ILE A 164 -10.62 -7.55 -1.06
N VAL A 165 -10.82 -7.95 0.20
CA VAL A 165 -11.90 -7.49 1.07
C VAL A 165 -11.28 -6.80 2.27
N VAL A 166 -11.62 -5.53 2.48
CA VAL A 166 -11.07 -4.69 3.54
C VAL A 166 -12.11 -4.48 4.64
N GLY A 167 -11.95 -5.21 5.74
CA GLY A 167 -12.71 -5.02 6.98
C GLY A 167 -12.07 -3.96 7.85
N ARG A 168 -12.60 -2.73 7.83
CA ARG A 168 -12.09 -1.60 8.61
C ARG A 168 -13.00 -1.26 9.80
N LEU A 169 -12.48 -0.55 10.80
CA LEU A 169 -13.33 0.06 11.82
C LEU A 169 -13.90 1.39 11.30
N SER A 170 -15.21 1.58 11.37
CA SER A 170 -15.87 2.83 10.94
C SER A 170 -15.74 3.93 11.99
N LEU A 171 -14.50 4.34 12.28
CA LEU A 171 -14.20 5.41 13.22
C LEU A 171 -14.62 6.77 12.63
N VAL A 172 -15.44 7.50 13.38
CA VAL A 172 -15.92 8.83 12.99
C VAL A 172 -14.80 9.84 13.16
N GLY A 173 -14.45 10.53 12.08
CA GLY A 173 -13.38 11.53 12.06
C GLY A 173 -11.95 11.00 12.26
N GLY A 174 -11.76 9.68 12.24
CA GLY A 174 -10.43 9.08 12.38
C GLY A 174 -9.55 9.35 11.16
N SER A 175 -8.24 9.38 11.34
CA SER A 175 -7.22 9.43 10.29
C SER A 175 -6.92 8.08 9.63
N GLY A 176 -7.30 7.00 10.30
CA GLY A 176 -7.16 5.64 9.81
C GLY A 176 -7.89 4.65 10.69
N SER A 177 -7.68 3.37 10.45
CA SER A 177 -8.08 2.31 11.38
C SER A 177 -7.29 1.04 11.13
N PRO A 178 -7.00 0.23 12.17
CA PRO A 178 -6.60 -1.16 11.98
C PRO A 178 -7.64 -1.87 11.11
N ALA A 179 -7.16 -2.73 10.23
CA ALA A 179 -7.98 -3.38 9.21
C ALA A 179 -7.70 -4.89 9.17
N SER A 180 -8.76 -5.67 9.06
CA SER A 180 -8.70 -7.06 8.66
C SER A 180 -8.78 -7.11 7.13
N VAL A 181 -7.71 -7.53 6.48
CA VAL A 181 -7.62 -7.60 5.02
C VAL A 181 -7.61 -9.07 4.60
N LEU A 182 -8.58 -9.46 3.78
CA LEU A 182 -8.72 -10.82 3.27
C LEU A 182 -8.55 -10.84 1.76
N ALA A 183 -7.98 -11.93 1.24
CA ALA A 183 -7.91 -12.18 -0.19
C ALA A 183 -8.73 -13.43 -0.54
N LEU A 184 -9.59 -13.30 -1.55
CA LEU A 184 -10.26 -14.42 -2.21
C LEU A 184 -9.44 -14.75 -3.46
N THR A 185 -8.74 -15.87 -3.42
CA THR A 185 -7.89 -16.35 -4.52
C THR A 185 -8.67 -17.34 -5.40
N PRO A 186 -8.37 -17.40 -6.72
CA PRO A 186 -9.00 -18.36 -7.63
C PRO A 186 -8.66 -19.82 -7.32
#